data_AF-A0AAV0GLU1-F1
#
_entry.id   AF-A0AAV0GLU1-F1
#
_cell.length_a   1.000
_cell.length_b   1.000
_cell.length_c   1.000
_cell.angle_alpha   90.00
_cell.angle_beta   90.00
_cell.angle_gamma   90.00
#
_symmetry.space_group_name_H-M   'P 1'
#
loop_
_entity.id
_entity.type
_entity.pdbx_description
1 polymer ?
#
loop_
_entity_poly.entity_id
_entity_poly.type
_entity_poly.pdbx_seq_one_letter_code
_entity_poly.pdbx_strand_id
1 'polypeptide(L)'
;MDTELVVLFLGDTKTAHKPGSFTDFFLTGPNGIFTGFSTEFVSRAWNLEESVVKKLVGSQSSKGIVKLEPGFKMPEPNPAHRDGMALNCEEAPLDVDIKDGGKVVVLNTKNLPLVGEVGLGADLVRLNGNAMCSPGFSCDSALQVTYIVRGSGRAQVVGVDGKRVLETTVKAGHLFIVPRFFVVSKISDPVGLEWFSIISTPNPIFTHLAGKTSVWKALSPQVLQAAFNVPEDVEKEFRSKRTAEEIFFPPPN
;
A
#
# COMPACT_ATOMS: atom_id res chain seq x y z
N MET A 1 -13.41 24.21 -9.82
CA MET A 1 -12.28 23.61 -9.07
C MET A 1 -11.53 22.76 -10.06
N ASP A 2 -10.24 23.04 -10.24
CA ASP A 2 -9.40 22.18 -11.09
C ASP A 2 -9.22 20.84 -10.39
N THR A 3 -9.61 19.75 -11.06
CA THR A 3 -9.45 18.40 -10.53
C THR A 3 -7.98 18.00 -10.66
N GLU A 4 -7.27 17.89 -9.55
CA GLU A 4 -5.89 17.39 -9.52
C GLU A 4 -5.89 15.86 -9.52
N LEU A 5 -5.09 15.25 -10.41
CA LEU A 5 -4.82 13.82 -10.40
C LEU A 5 -3.48 13.56 -9.72
N VAL A 6 -3.51 12.83 -8.61
CA VAL A 6 -2.30 12.37 -7.90
C VAL A 6 -2.12 10.88 -8.14
N VAL A 7 -0.96 10.49 -8.67
CA VAL A 7 -0.57 9.08 -8.86
C VAL A 7 0.67 8.81 -8.03
N LEU A 8 0.59 7.86 -7.10
CA LEU A 8 1.71 7.42 -6.29
C LEU A 8 2.27 6.10 -6.85
N PHE A 9 3.51 6.14 -7.34
CA PHE A 9 4.22 4.94 -7.78
C PHE A 9 4.97 4.30 -6.62
N LEU A 10 4.60 3.07 -6.27
CA LEU A 10 5.25 2.26 -5.25
C LEU A 10 5.56 0.89 -5.86
N GLY A 11 6.73 0.33 -5.54
CA GLY A 11 7.20 -0.89 -6.19
C GLY A 11 8.54 -1.37 -5.64
N ASP A 12 8.88 -2.62 -5.99
CA ASP A 12 10.15 -3.24 -5.59
C ASP A 12 11.23 -2.92 -6.64
N THR A 13 12.32 -2.31 -6.19
CA THR A 13 13.47 -1.93 -7.04
C THR A 13 14.70 -2.80 -6.81
N LYS A 14 14.56 -3.94 -6.12
CA LYS A 14 15.70 -4.85 -5.85
C LYS A 14 16.38 -5.36 -7.12
N THR A 15 15.61 -5.55 -8.19
CA THR A 15 16.09 -5.98 -9.51
C THR A 15 16.05 -4.86 -10.55
N ALA A 16 15.85 -3.60 -10.13
CA ALA A 16 15.87 -2.47 -11.04
C ALA A 16 17.27 -2.26 -11.63
N HIS A 17 17.35 -1.60 -12.79
CA HIS A 17 18.62 -1.29 -13.45
C HIS A 17 19.61 -0.56 -12.52
N LYS A 18 19.10 0.34 -11.69
CA LYS A 18 19.80 0.90 -10.54
C LYS A 18 19.05 0.54 -9.26
N PRO A 19 19.63 -0.29 -8.36
CA PRO A 19 18.98 -0.64 -7.09
C PRO A 19 18.56 0.61 -6.30
N GLY A 20 17.32 0.60 -5.77
CA GLY A 20 16.76 1.73 -5.03
C GLY A 20 16.27 2.88 -5.91
N SER A 21 16.15 2.69 -7.22
CA SER A 21 15.63 3.72 -8.14
C SER A 21 14.70 3.10 -9.17
N PHE A 22 13.56 3.76 -9.42
CA PHE A 22 12.77 3.47 -10.61
C PHE A 22 13.56 3.89 -11.85
N THR A 23 13.48 3.08 -12.90
CA THR A 23 14.10 3.36 -14.19
C THR A 23 13.00 3.47 -15.22
N ASP A 24 12.80 4.69 -15.73
CA ASP A 24 11.79 4.95 -16.74
C ASP A 24 12.36 4.74 -18.14
N PHE A 25 11.61 4.02 -18.98
CA PHE A 25 11.90 3.86 -20.39
C PHE A 25 10.91 4.70 -21.20
N PHE A 26 11.27 5.94 -21.49
CA PHE A 26 10.40 6.84 -22.25
C PHE A 26 10.37 6.45 -23.74
N LEU A 27 9.17 6.34 -24.31
CA LEU A 27 8.99 6.03 -25.73
C LEU A 27 9.02 7.30 -26.61
N THR A 28 8.59 8.44 -26.08
CA THR A 28 8.44 9.70 -26.81
C THR A 28 8.92 10.90 -25.97
N GLY A 29 8.92 12.08 -26.59
CA GLY A 29 9.44 13.31 -25.98
C GLY A 29 10.96 13.43 -26.10
N PRO A 30 11.56 14.46 -25.48
CA PRO A 30 12.98 14.77 -25.67
C PRO A 30 13.93 13.72 -25.07
N ASN A 31 13.45 12.89 -24.14
CA ASN A 31 14.18 11.76 -23.57
C ASN A 31 13.70 10.40 -24.13
N GLY A 32 12.89 10.39 -25.19
CA GLY A 32 12.37 9.15 -25.78
C GLY A 32 13.49 8.31 -26.39
N ILE A 33 13.43 6.98 -26.28
CA ILE A 33 14.54 6.10 -26.70
C ILE A 33 14.97 6.30 -28.16
N PHE A 34 14.02 6.62 -29.04
CA PHE A 34 14.29 6.83 -30.46
C PHE A 34 15.03 8.13 -30.77
N THR A 35 15.16 9.07 -29.82
CA THR A 35 16.01 10.25 -29.98
C THR A 35 17.50 9.89 -29.94
N GLY A 36 17.85 8.75 -29.35
CA GLY A 36 19.24 8.27 -29.25
C GLY A 36 19.75 7.54 -30.49
N PHE A 37 18.86 7.07 -31.37
CA PHE A 37 19.23 6.42 -32.63
C PHE A 37 19.43 7.44 -33.74
N SER A 38 20.26 7.11 -34.75
CA SER A 38 20.34 7.93 -35.96
C SER A 38 19.02 7.88 -36.73
N THR A 39 18.72 8.94 -37.49
CA THR A 39 17.49 8.98 -38.30
C THR A 39 17.39 7.82 -39.27
N GLU A 40 18.51 7.39 -39.87
CA GLU A 40 18.57 6.21 -40.75
C GLU A 40 18.09 4.94 -40.06
N PHE A 41 18.53 4.68 -38.82
CA PHE A 41 18.13 3.49 -38.07
C PHE A 41 16.64 3.49 -37.77
N VAL A 42 16.09 4.62 -37.33
CA VAL A 42 14.67 4.75 -37.03
C VAL A 42 13.82 4.68 -38.31
N SER A 43 14.30 5.30 -39.39
CA SER A 43 13.68 5.25 -40.73
C SER A 43 13.55 3.82 -41.23
N ARG A 44 14.63 3.02 -41.15
CA ARG A 44 14.58 1.61 -41.55
C ARG A 44 13.74 0.77 -40.60
N ALA A 45 13.81 1.02 -39.29
CA ALA A 45 13.03 0.28 -38.29
C ALA A 45 11.52 0.43 -38.46
N TRP A 46 11.05 1.63 -38.82
CA TRP A 46 9.63 1.93 -39.00
C TRP A 46 9.19 1.94 -40.46
N ASN A 47 10.12 1.75 -41.40
CA ASN A 47 9.90 1.88 -42.84
C ASN A 47 9.24 3.22 -43.22
N LEU A 48 9.85 4.32 -42.75
CA LEU A 48 9.37 5.69 -42.97
C LEU A 48 10.47 6.55 -43.60
N GLU A 49 10.08 7.51 -44.43
CA GLU A 49 10.98 8.55 -44.93
C GLU A 49 11.67 9.30 -43.78
N GLU A 50 12.96 9.60 -43.92
CA GLU A 50 13.74 10.28 -42.87
C GLU A 50 13.14 11.63 -42.44
N SER A 51 12.51 12.35 -43.37
CA SER A 51 11.83 13.61 -43.09
C SER A 51 10.65 13.43 -42.13
N VAL A 52 9.89 12.34 -42.28
CA VAL A 52 8.77 11.97 -41.39
C VAL A 52 9.30 11.56 -40.02
N VAL A 53 10.38 10.77 -39.97
CA VAL A 53 11.03 10.36 -38.72
C VAL A 53 11.51 11.57 -37.92
N LYS A 54 12.22 12.51 -38.56
CA LYS A 54 12.72 13.73 -37.90
C LYS A 54 11.58 14.51 -37.25
N LYS A 55 10.43 14.60 -37.93
CA LYS A 55 9.24 15.23 -37.38
C LYS A 55 8.65 14.44 -36.22
N LEU A 56 8.43 13.13 -36.36
CA LEU A 56 7.82 12.31 -35.31
C LEU A 56 8.65 12.29 -34.02
N VAL A 57 9.95 12.07 -34.13
CA VAL A 57 10.86 11.97 -32.97
C VAL A 57 11.15 13.34 -32.35
N GLY A 58 11.23 14.39 -33.17
CA GLY A 58 11.66 15.72 -32.73
C GLY A 58 10.56 16.71 -32.33
N SER A 59 9.27 16.44 -32.58
CA SER A 59 8.22 17.45 -32.39
C SER A 59 7.76 17.64 -30.94
N GLN A 60 7.84 16.61 -30.10
CA GLN A 60 7.35 16.71 -28.71
C GLN A 60 8.46 17.21 -27.78
N SER A 61 8.29 18.41 -27.22
CA SER A 61 9.25 19.04 -26.29
C SER A 61 8.96 18.79 -24.81
N SER A 62 7.75 18.34 -24.46
CA SER A 62 7.34 18.06 -23.08
C SER A 62 7.93 16.72 -22.58
N LYS A 63 8.17 16.63 -21.27
CA LYS A 63 8.70 15.43 -20.59
C LYS A 63 7.63 14.83 -19.69
N GLY A 64 7.33 13.53 -19.86
CA GLY A 64 6.37 12.80 -19.03
C GLY A 64 4.92 13.17 -19.30
N ILE A 65 4.46 14.30 -18.77
CA ILE A 65 3.07 14.78 -18.91
C ILE A 65 3.01 15.85 -20.01
N VAL A 66 2.14 15.64 -21.00
CA VAL A 66 1.95 16.56 -22.13
C VAL A 66 0.67 17.37 -21.92
N LYS A 67 0.78 18.70 -21.94
CA LYS A 67 -0.39 19.58 -21.97
C LYS A 67 -1.02 19.54 -23.36
N LEU A 68 -2.32 19.25 -23.42
CA LEU A 68 -3.07 19.21 -24.67
C LEU A 68 -3.65 20.60 -24.96
N GLU A 69 -3.73 20.93 -26.25
CA GLU A 69 -4.39 22.14 -26.72
C GLU A 69 -5.91 22.07 -26.49
N PRO A 70 -6.57 23.21 -26.22
CA PRO A 70 -8.03 23.24 -26.10
C PRO A 70 -8.72 22.63 -27.32
N GLY A 71 -9.67 21.71 -27.06
CA GLY A 71 -10.43 21.02 -28.12
C GLY A 71 -9.75 19.78 -28.71
N PHE A 72 -8.53 19.41 -28.28
CA PHE A 72 -7.95 18.12 -28.62
C PHE A 72 -8.80 16.98 -28.06
N LYS A 73 -9.19 16.03 -28.92
CA LYS A 73 -10.06 14.91 -28.54
C LYS A 73 -9.22 13.69 -28.19
N MET A 74 -9.18 13.34 -26.91
CA MET A 74 -8.70 12.04 -26.46
C MET A 74 -9.76 10.96 -26.72
N PRO A 75 -9.36 9.69 -26.92
CA PRO A 75 -10.33 8.60 -26.99
C PRO A 75 -11.12 8.49 -25.68
N GLU A 76 -12.41 8.12 -25.80
CA GLU A 76 -13.26 7.85 -24.64
C GLU A 76 -12.75 6.62 -23.86
N PRO A 77 -12.82 6.62 -22.53
CA PRO A 77 -12.40 5.48 -21.73
C PRO A 77 -13.31 4.27 -21.98
N ASN A 78 -12.71 3.11 -22.22
CA ASN A 78 -13.43 1.84 -22.28
C ASN A 78 -13.34 1.14 -20.91
N PRO A 79 -14.45 0.94 -20.17
CA PRO A 79 -14.44 0.27 -18.88
C PRO A 79 -13.80 -1.13 -18.91
N ALA A 80 -13.97 -1.87 -20.00
CA ALA A 80 -13.42 -3.23 -20.14
C ALA A 80 -11.88 -3.26 -20.14
N HIS A 81 -11.19 -2.15 -20.40
CA HIS A 81 -9.72 -2.09 -20.31
C HIS A 81 -9.22 -2.11 -18.86
N ARG A 82 -10.09 -1.88 -17.87
CA ARG A 82 -9.74 -1.96 -16.44
C ARG A 82 -9.73 -3.41 -15.93
N ASP A 83 -10.46 -4.29 -16.61
CA ASP A 83 -10.67 -5.66 -16.17
C ASP A 83 -9.32 -6.40 -16.12
N GLY A 84 -8.98 -6.88 -14.92
CA GLY A 84 -7.70 -7.55 -14.66
C GLY A 84 -6.48 -6.63 -14.58
N MET A 85 -6.64 -5.32 -14.76
CA MET A 85 -5.55 -4.32 -14.74
C MET A 85 -5.59 -3.39 -13.53
N ALA A 86 -6.78 -3.03 -13.06
CA ALA A 86 -6.95 -2.12 -11.94
C ALA A 86 -8.07 -2.58 -11.00
N LEU A 87 -7.90 -2.34 -9.71
CA LEU A 87 -8.92 -2.57 -8.68
C LEU A 87 -9.21 -1.27 -7.94
N ASN A 88 -10.47 -0.85 -7.91
CA ASN A 88 -10.90 0.25 -7.05
C ASN A 88 -11.14 -0.26 -5.62
N CYS A 89 -10.18 -0.05 -4.73
CA CYS A 89 -10.29 -0.49 -3.33
C CYS A 89 -11.35 0.30 -2.52
N GLU A 90 -11.81 1.46 -3.00
CA GLU A 90 -12.89 2.18 -2.32
C GLU A 90 -14.26 1.54 -2.57
N GLU A 91 -14.42 0.83 -3.70
CA GLU A 91 -15.67 0.18 -4.15
C GLU A 91 -15.66 -1.35 -4.02
N ALA A 92 -14.48 -1.96 -3.84
CA ALA A 92 -14.34 -3.40 -3.71
C ALA A 92 -15.05 -3.95 -2.45
N PRO A 93 -15.49 -5.22 -2.46
CA PRO A 93 -16.01 -5.89 -1.27
C PRO A 93 -15.02 -5.81 -0.10
N LEU A 94 -15.52 -5.49 1.09
CA LEU A 94 -14.72 -5.39 2.31
C LEU A 94 -14.35 -6.79 2.82
N ASP A 95 -13.09 -7.00 3.16
CA ASP A 95 -12.63 -8.23 3.83
C ASP A 95 -13.01 -8.21 5.31
N VAL A 96 -12.98 -7.02 5.93
CA VAL A 96 -13.44 -6.79 7.31
C VAL A 96 -14.16 -5.44 7.38
N ASP A 97 -15.27 -5.42 8.11
CA ASP A 97 -16.05 -4.22 8.43
C ASP A 97 -16.53 -4.28 9.88
N ILE A 98 -15.85 -3.56 10.76
CA ILE A 98 -16.15 -3.50 12.19
C ILE A 98 -16.76 -2.14 12.49
N LYS A 99 -18.04 -2.15 12.90
CA LYS A 99 -18.77 -0.96 13.31
C LYS A 99 -17.96 -0.16 14.34
N ASP A 100 -17.80 1.13 14.07
CA ASP A 100 -17.07 2.11 14.90
C ASP A 100 -15.57 1.81 15.11
N GLY A 101 -15.02 0.74 14.50
CA GLY A 101 -13.62 0.40 14.52
C GLY A 101 -12.92 0.76 13.20
N GLY A 102 -13.39 0.17 12.10
CA GLY A 102 -12.81 0.41 10.79
C GLY A 102 -13.12 -0.70 9.80
N LYS A 103 -12.55 -0.55 8.59
CA LYS A 103 -12.73 -1.48 7.49
C LYS A 103 -11.48 -1.61 6.63
N VAL A 104 -11.35 -2.74 5.97
CA VAL A 104 -10.22 -3.02 5.07
C VAL A 104 -10.66 -3.75 3.81
N VAL A 105 -9.99 -3.41 2.71
CA VAL A 105 -9.92 -4.22 1.50
C VAL A 105 -8.46 -4.69 1.35
N VAL A 106 -8.26 -5.98 1.16
CA VAL A 106 -6.97 -6.60 0.88
C VAL A 106 -6.93 -6.93 -0.60
N LEU A 107 -6.00 -6.29 -1.31
CA LEU A 107 -5.73 -6.56 -2.72
C LEU A 107 -4.78 -7.77 -2.81
N ASN A 108 -5.24 -8.82 -3.47
CA ASN A 108 -4.55 -10.11 -3.60
C ASN A 108 -4.91 -10.81 -4.91
N THR A 109 -4.39 -12.02 -5.15
CA THR A 109 -4.59 -12.73 -6.43
C THR A 109 -6.03 -13.13 -6.71
N LYS A 110 -6.93 -13.09 -5.72
CA LYS A 110 -8.35 -13.43 -5.92
C LYS A 110 -9.14 -12.28 -6.54
N ASN A 111 -8.83 -11.04 -6.20
CA ASN A 111 -9.53 -9.86 -6.71
C ASN A 111 -8.78 -9.12 -7.83
N LEU A 112 -7.45 -9.31 -7.94
CA LEU A 112 -6.66 -8.83 -9.06
C LEU A 112 -5.54 -9.83 -9.39
N PRO A 113 -5.77 -10.86 -10.23
CA PRO A 113 -4.80 -11.92 -10.53
C PRO A 113 -3.42 -11.43 -10.97
N LEU A 114 -3.35 -10.28 -11.66
CA LEU A 114 -2.12 -9.62 -12.10
C LEU A 114 -1.09 -9.45 -10.98
N VAL A 115 -1.53 -9.27 -9.73
CA VAL A 115 -0.59 -9.11 -8.62
C VAL A 115 0.24 -10.35 -8.32
N GLY A 116 -0.20 -11.54 -8.74
CA GLY A 116 0.60 -12.75 -8.68
C GLY A 116 1.87 -12.64 -9.53
N GLU A 117 1.77 -12.01 -10.69
CA GLU A 117 2.90 -11.76 -11.61
C GLU A 117 3.78 -10.61 -11.11
N VAL A 118 3.17 -9.56 -10.53
CA VAL A 118 3.90 -8.41 -9.97
C VAL A 118 4.64 -8.80 -8.68
N GLY A 119 4.12 -9.78 -7.94
CA GLY A 119 4.67 -10.24 -6.67
C GLY A 119 4.40 -9.30 -5.49
N LEU A 120 3.43 -8.40 -5.61
CA LEU A 120 3.09 -7.38 -4.62
C LEU A 120 1.59 -7.39 -4.33
N GLY A 121 1.21 -7.43 -3.05
CA GLY A 121 -0.17 -7.28 -2.59
C GLY A 121 -0.36 -5.89 -2.00
N ALA A 122 -1.59 -5.57 -1.60
CA ALA A 122 -1.87 -4.31 -0.95
C ALA A 122 -3.04 -4.37 0.03
N ASP A 123 -3.16 -3.33 0.85
CA ASP A 123 -4.36 -3.07 1.65
C ASP A 123 -4.79 -1.62 1.55
N LEU A 124 -6.10 -1.38 1.60
CA LEU A 124 -6.68 -0.07 1.91
C LEU A 124 -7.42 -0.19 3.24
N VAL A 125 -6.92 0.45 4.28
CA VAL A 125 -7.53 0.44 5.61
C VAL A 125 -8.09 1.82 5.94
N ARG A 126 -9.31 1.83 6.47
CA ARG A 126 -10.02 3.02 6.95
C ARG A 126 -10.41 2.81 8.41
N LEU A 127 -9.72 3.45 9.33
CA LEU A 127 -10.05 3.48 10.75
C LEU A 127 -11.03 4.62 11.05
N ASN A 128 -12.07 4.31 11.81
CA ASN A 128 -12.96 5.30 12.40
C ASN A 128 -12.22 6.15 13.43
N GLY A 129 -12.80 7.29 13.83
CA GLY A 129 -12.17 8.21 14.78
C GLY A 129 -11.88 7.55 16.14
N ASN A 130 -10.66 7.77 16.66
CA ASN A 130 -10.17 7.20 17.93
C ASN A 130 -10.08 5.67 17.98
N ALA A 131 -10.31 4.97 16.87
CA ALA A 131 -10.15 3.53 16.78
C ALA A 131 -8.68 3.11 16.67
N MET A 132 -8.40 1.85 17.03
CA MET A 132 -7.08 1.24 16.94
C MET A 132 -7.08 0.09 15.93
N CYS A 133 -6.02 0.00 15.12
CA CYS A 133 -5.66 -1.24 14.44
C CYS A 133 -4.79 -2.10 15.36
N SER A 134 -5.24 -3.33 15.62
CA SER A 134 -4.59 -4.29 16.52
C SER A 134 -3.11 -4.46 16.17
N PRO A 135 -2.19 -4.45 17.15
CA PRO A 135 -0.78 -4.70 16.91
C PRO A 135 -0.60 -6.00 16.13
N GLY A 136 0.10 -5.94 15.00
CA GLY A 136 0.29 -7.11 14.16
C GLY A 136 1.52 -7.00 13.27
N PHE A 137 1.84 -8.10 12.61
CA PHE A 137 2.96 -8.21 11.68
C PHE A 137 2.57 -9.11 10.51
N SER A 138 3.28 -8.97 9.39
CA SER A 138 3.18 -9.93 8.27
C SER A 138 3.94 -11.20 8.63
N CYS A 139 3.24 -12.34 8.67
CA CYS A 139 3.83 -13.62 9.05
C CYS A 139 4.53 -14.33 7.89
N ASP A 140 4.31 -13.89 6.66
CA ASP A 140 4.93 -14.40 5.44
C ASP A 140 6.26 -13.69 5.09
N SER A 141 6.88 -13.03 6.07
CA SER A 141 8.16 -12.34 5.89
C SER A 141 8.12 -11.24 4.81
N ALA A 142 6.97 -10.55 4.69
CA ALA A 142 6.84 -9.41 3.79
C ALA A 142 7.19 -8.11 4.50
N LEU A 143 7.74 -7.15 3.75
CA LEU A 143 7.80 -5.76 4.19
C LEU A 143 6.55 -5.04 3.72
N GLN A 144 6.16 -4.00 4.45
CA GLN A 144 5.00 -3.18 4.14
C GLN A 144 5.43 -1.72 3.98
N VAL A 145 5.07 -1.09 2.86
CA VAL A 145 5.22 0.34 2.63
C VAL A 145 3.86 0.97 2.80
N THR A 146 3.67 1.76 3.85
CA THR A 146 2.38 2.38 4.19
C THR A 146 2.40 3.87 3.85
N TYR A 147 1.42 4.31 3.06
CA TYR A 147 1.16 5.69 2.71
C TYR A 147 -0.18 6.15 3.32
N ILE A 148 -0.18 7.26 4.05
CA ILE A 148 -1.40 7.82 4.62
C ILE A 148 -2.13 8.63 3.56
N VAL A 149 -3.35 8.19 3.23
CA VAL A 149 -4.19 8.81 2.20
C VAL A 149 -4.99 9.96 2.79
N ARG A 150 -5.65 9.75 3.94
CA ARG A 150 -6.52 10.74 4.60
C ARG A 150 -6.41 10.66 6.13
N GLY A 151 -6.81 11.73 6.79
CA GLY A 151 -6.87 11.81 8.26
C GLY A 151 -5.50 11.87 8.92
N SER A 152 -5.49 11.54 10.22
CA SER A 152 -4.29 11.56 11.06
C SER A 152 -4.40 10.59 12.24
N GLY A 153 -3.28 10.33 12.89
CA GLY A 153 -3.21 9.46 14.06
C GLY A 153 -1.79 9.24 14.53
N ARG A 154 -1.59 8.24 15.39
CA ARG A 154 -0.29 7.82 15.88
C ARG A 154 0.04 6.43 15.36
N ALA A 155 1.28 6.23 14.96
CA ALA A 155 1.81 4.93 14.56
C ALA A 155 3.01 4.57 15.44
N GLN A 156 3.07 3.31 15.85
CA GLN A 156 4.24 2.72 16.49
C GLN A 156 4.70 1.49 15.72
N VAL A 157 6.02 1.35 15.60
CA VAL A 157 6.68 0.15 15.05
C VAL A 157 7.69 -0.36 16.07
N VAL A 158 7.60 -1.65 16.37
CA VAL A 158 8.46 -2.36 17.32
C VAL A 158 9.26 -3.41 16.57
N GLY A 159 10.58 -3.39 16.76
CA GLY A 159 11.50 -4.34 16.15
C GLY A 159 11.47 -5.70 16.82
N VAL A 160 12.13 -6.67 16.19
CA VAL A 160 12.22 -8.07 16.69
C VAL A 160 12.94 -8.19 18.02
N ASP A 161 13.71 -7.19 18.42
CA ASP A 161 14.37 -7.10 19.72
C ASP A 161 13.49 -6.47 20.82
N GLY A 162 12.20 -6.24 20.52
CA GLY A 162 11.23 -5.62 21.43
C GLY A 162 11.40 -4.11 21.60
N LYS A 163 12.31 -3.47 20.85
CA LYS A 163 12.51 -2.02 20.94
C LYS A 163 11.60 -1.28 19.99
N ARG A 164 11.06 -0.16 20.46
CA ARG A 164 10.32 0.78 19.62
C ARG A 164 11.30 1.50 18.69
N VAL A 165 11.18 1.24 17.39
CA VAL A 165 12.03 1.85 16.35
C VAL A 165 11.36 3.05 15.68
N LEU A 166 10.03 3.14 15.80
CA LEU A 166 9.26 4.29 15.34
C LEU A 166 8.14 4.59 16.33
N GLU A 167 7.99 5.87 16.65
CA GLU A 167 6.82 6.44 17.29
C GLU A 167 6.60 7.82 16.70
N THR A 168 5.46 8.02 16.02
CA THR A 168 5.22 9.28 15.34
C THR A 168 3.74 9.55 15.13
N THR A 169 3.42 10.83 14.96
CA THR A 169 2.14 11.25 14.42
C THR A 169 2.20 11.20 12.90
N VAL A 170 1.21 10.55 12.30
CA VAL A 170 1.06 10.41 10.85
C VAL A 170 -0.15 11.21 10.38
N LYS A 171 -0.07 11.74 9.17
CA LYS A 171 -1.16 12.47 8.49
C LYS A 171 -1.08 12.26 7.00
N ALA A 172 -2.14 12.61 6.26
CA ALA A 172 -2.17 12.53 4.81
C ALA A 172 -0.87 13.02 4.15
N GLY A 173 -0.34 12.23 3.22
CA GLY A 173 0.95 12.49 2.54
C GLY A 173 2.17 11.87 3.23
N HIS A 174 2.07 11.41 4.48
CA HIS A 174 3.18 10.71 5.14
C HIS A 174 3.33 9.28 4.61
N LEU A 175 4.58 8.83 4.50
CA LEU A 175 4.95 7.47 4.13
C LEU A 175 5.92 6.89 5.16
N PHE A 176 5.75 5.64 5.53
CA PHE A 176 6.72 4.90 6.34
C PHE A 176 6.75 3.42 5.96
N ILE A 177 7.84 2.75 6.33
CA ILE A 177 8.06 1.33 6.01
C ILE A 177 8.02 0.54 7.32
N VAL A 178 7.30 -0.58 7.31
CA VAL A 178 7.33 -1.60 8.35
C VAL A 178 8.22 -2.74 7.84
N PRO A 179 9.41 -2.94 8.43
CA PRO A 179 10.29 -4.04 8.04
C PRO A 179 9.67 -5.42 8.34
N ARG A 180 10.25 -6.46 7.74
CA ARG A 180 9.84 -7.85 7.94
C ARG A 180 9.84 -8.21 9.42
N PHE A 181 8.78 -8.87 9.87
CA PHE A 181 8.55 -9.29 11.27
C PHE A 181 8.43 -8.17 12.31
N PHE A 182 8.43 -6.90 11.90
CA PHE A 182 8.23 -5.81 12.85
C PHE A 182 6.73 -5.70 13.15
N VAL A 183 6.42 -5.42 14.41
CA VAL A 183 5.04 -5.24 14.86
C VAL A 183 4.67 -3.78 14.65
N VAL A 184 3.55 -3.54 13.97
CA VAL A 184 2.99 -2.22 13.76
C VAL A 184 1.61 -2.13 14.40
N SER A 185 1.32 -0.98 15.01
CA SER A 185 -0.03 -0.61 15.44
C SER A 185 -0.26 0.87 15.17
N LYS A 186 -1.54 1.23 14.98
CA LYS A 186 -1.98 2.58 14.65
C LYS A 186 -3.22 2.91 15.48
N ILE A 187 -3.30 4.14 15.97
CA ILE A 187 -4.49 4.71 16.61
C ILE A 187 -4.86 5.96 15.82
N SER A 188 -6.10 6.06 15.36
CA SER A 188 -6.57 7.25 14.64
C SER A 188 -6.87 8.41 15.59
N ASP A 189 -6.75 9.62 15.07
CA ASP A 189 -7.30 10.82 15.70
C ASP A 189 -8.84 10.86 15.53
N PRO A 190 -9.56 11.82 16.14
CA PRO A 190 -11.03 11.89 16.05
C PRO A 190 -11.59 11.95 14.62
N VAL A 191 -10.83 12.46 13.65
CA VAL A 191 -11.24 12.56 12.24
C VAL A 191 -11.08 11.25 11.46
N GLY A 192 -10.52 10.22 12.08
CA GLY A 192 -10.20 8.94 11.44
C GLY A 192 -8.82 8.93 10.77
N LEU A 193 -8.42 7.75 10.29
CA LEU A 193 -7.14 7.53 9.63
C LEU A 193 -7.32 6.53 8.48
N GLU A 194 -6.85 6.90 7.30
CA GLU A 194 -6.90 6.05 6.11
C GLU A 194 -5.50 5.89 5.51
N TRP A 195 -5.12 4.67 5.20
CA TRP A 195 -3.84 4.38 4.57
C TRP A 195 -3.94 3.28 3.52
N PHE A 196 -3.06 3.38 2.54
CA PHE A 196 -2.83 2.35 1.55
C PHE A 196 -1.45 1.75 1.79
N SER A 197 -1.34 0.42 1.76
CA SER A 197 -0.05 -0.24 1.88
C SER A 197 0.28 -1.09 0.67
N ILE A 198 1.53 -1.07 0.22
CA ILE A 198 2.08 -2.11 -0.66
C ILE A 198 2.88 -3.09 0.19
N ILE A 199 2.65 -4.37 -0.05
CA ILE A 199 3.22 -5.47 0.72
C ILE A 199 3.98 -6.37 -0.24
N SER A 200 5.20 -6.78 0.13
CA SER A 200 6.11 -7.54 -0.75
C SER A 200 5.74 -9.02 -0.88
N THR A 201 4.46 -9.31 -1.12
CA THR A 201 3.86 -10.64 -1.26
C THR A 201 2.49 -10.48 -1.93
N PRO A 202 2.12 -11.28 -2.93
CA PRO A 202 0.85 -11.12 -3.65
C PRO A 202 -0.37 -11.57 -2.84
N ASN A 203 -0.18 -12.30 -1.75
CA ASN A 203 -1.26 -12.78 -0.88
C ASN A 203 -0.93 -12.46 0.59
N PRO A 204 -1.07 -11.20 1.02
CA PRO A 204 -0.68 -10.78 2.35
C PRO A 204 -1.42 -11.53 3.45
N ILE A 205 -0.66 -12.01 4.45
CA ILE A 205 -1.21 -12.64 5.65
C ILE A 205 -0.68 -11.90 6.87
N PHE A 206 -1.61 -11.40 7.68
CA PHE A 206 -1.31 -10.69 8.91
C PHE A 206 -1.64 -11.54 10.13
N THR A 207 -0.74 -11.51 11.11
CA THR A 207 -1.00 -12.04 12.45
C THR A 207 -1.21 -10.87 13.41
N HIS A 208 -2.27 -10.94 14.20
CA HIS A 208 -2.58 -9.95 15.23
C HIS A 208 -2.20 -10.47 16.61
N LEU A 209 -1.66 -9.59 17.45
CA LEU A 209 -1.20 -9.88 18.80
C LEU A 209 -2.22 -9.45 19.86
N ALA A 210 -3.33 -8.86 19.47
CA ALA A 210 -4.51 -8.67 20.32
C ALA A 210 -5.76 -9.04 19.54
N GLY A 211 -6.85 -9.34 20.26
CA GLY A 211 -8.11 -9.75 19.64
C GLY A 211 -8.33 -11.27 19.61
N LYS A 212 -9.37 -11.67 18.88
CA LYS A 212 -9.91 -13.02 18.76
C LYS A 212 -8.91 -14.03 18.20
N THR A 213 -8.03 -13.59 17.32
CA THR A 213 -7.01 -14.40 16.63
C THR A 213 -5.63 -14.31 17.30
N SER A 214 -5.52 -13.65 18.45
CA SER A 214 -4.23 -13.48 19.13
C SER A 214 -3.66 -14.78 19.68
N VAL A 215 -2.33 -14.92 19.57
CA VAL A 215 -1.53 -16.01 20.13
C VAL A 215 -1.74 -16.21 21.63
N TRP A 216 -2.11 -15.16 22.37
CA TRP A 216 -2.33 -15.24 23.81
C TRP A 216 -3.44 -16.23 24.18
N LYS A 217 -4.44 -16.43 23.29
CA LYS A 217 -5.54 -17.38 23.53
C LYS A 217 -5.10 -18.84 23.42
N ALA A 218 -4.00 -19.11 22.73
CA ALA A 218 -3.44 -20.44 22.59
C ALA A 218 -2.59 -20.86 23.82
N LEU A 219 -2.22 -19.91 24.69
CA LEU A 219 -1.40 -20.17 25.87
C LEU A 219 -2.28 -20.48 27.10
N SER A 220 -1.82 -21.39 27.94
CA SER A 220 -2.49 -21.70 29.21
C SER A 220 -2.31 -20.54 30.21
N PRO A 221 -3.23 -20.40 31.19
CA PRO A 221 -3.10 -19.37 32.21
C PRO A 221 -1.77 -19.38 32.95
N GLN A 222 -1.28 -20.57 33.29
CA GLN A 222 -0.02 -20.74 34.02
C GLN A 222 1.19 -20.28 33.19
N VAL A 223 1.16 -20.49 31.87
CA VAL A 223 2.21 -19.99 30.97
C VAL A 223 2.19 -18.47 30.92
N LEU A 224 1.01 -17.84 30.85
CA LEU A 224 0.88 -16.38 30.85
C LEU A 224 1.32 -15.76 32.19
N GLN A 225 0.89 -16.34 33.32
CA GLN A 225 1.31 -15.92 34.65
C GLN A 225 2.83 -15.98 34.81
N ALA A 226 3.45 -17.08 34.39
CA ALA A 226 4.91 -17.23 34.43
C ALA A 226 5.64 -16.28 33.48
N ALA A 227 5.13 -16.12 32.25
CA ALA A 227 5.77 -15.30 31.21
C ALA A 227 5.73 -13.79 31.54
N PHE A 228 4.60 -13.30 32.05
CA PHE A 228 4.45 -11.90 32.47
C PHE A 228 4.86 -11.65 33.92
N ASN A 229 5.13 -12.71 34.69
CA ASN A 229 5.39 -12.65 36.14
C ASN A 229 4.27 -11.90 36.88
N VAL A 230 3.03 -12.33 36.66
CA VAL A 230 1.82 -11.71 37.22
C VAL A 230 0.98 -12.71 38.01
N PRO A 231 0.22 -12.24 39.02
CA PRO A 231 -0.73 -13.09 39.73
C PRO A 231 -1.95 -13.47 38.87
N GLU A 232 -2.70 -14.46 39.33
CA GLU A 232 -3.85 -15.04 38.61
C GLU A 232 -4.97 -14.04 38.32
N ASP A 233 -5.22 -13.08 39.21
CA ASP A 233 -6.24 -12.04 39.02
C ASP A 233 -5.92 -11.11 37.86
N VAL A 234 -4.65 -10.70 37.72
CA VAL A 234 -4.18 -9.89 36.58
C VAL A 234 -4.25 -10.67 35.26
N GLU A 235 -3.89 -11.96 35.28
CA GLU A 235 -4.00 -12.82 34.10
C GLU A 235 -5.46 -13.04 33.66
N LYS A 236 -6.37 -13.25 34.64
CA LYS A 236 -7.82 -13.32 34.38
C LYS A 236 -8.34 -12.04 33.77
N GLU A 237 -7.92 -10.88 34.26
CA GLU A 237 -8.30 -9.60 33.68
C GLU A 237 -7.82 -9.48 32.23
N PHE A 238 -6.55 -9.81 31.97
CA PHE A 238 -5.96 -9.79 30.62
C PHE A 238 -6.77 -10.65 29.63
N ARG A 239 -7.20 -11.86 30.04
CA ARG A 239 -8.03 -12.74 29.20
C ARG A 239 -9.50 -12.39 29.16
N SER A 240 -9.99 -11.53 30.06
CA SER A 240 -11.40 -11.12 30.08
C SER A 240 -11.74 -10.11 28.98
N LYS A 241 -10.75 -9.42 28.42
CA LYS A 241 -10.93 -8.31 27.49
C LYS A 241 -10.58 -8.69 26.05
N ARG A 242 -11.32 -8.11 25.10
CA ARG A 242 -11.06 -8.14 23.64
C ARG A 242 -10.93 -9.54 23.01
N THR A 243 -11.40 -10.60 23.65
CA THR A 243 -11.26 -11.99 23.15
C THR A 243 -12.18 -12.33 21.97
N ALA A 244 -13.19 -11.51 21.71
CA ALA A 244 -14.13 -11.62 20.59
C ALA A 244 -13.92 -10.54 19.50
N GLU A 245 -13.15 -9.49 19.78
CA GLU A 245 -12.87 -8.40 18.85
C GLU A 245 -11.85 -8.86 17.80
N GLU A 246 -12.03 -8.49 16.53
CA GLU A 246 -11.15 -8.94 15.45
C GLU A 246 -9.90 -8.05 15.33
N ILE A 247 -9.84 -7.18 14.31
CA ILE A 247 -8.61 -6.45 13.95
C ILE A 247 -8.68 -4.94 14.25
N PHE A 248 -9.88 -4.36 14.27
CA PHE A 248 -10.09 -2.95 14.59
C PHE A 248 -10.85 -2.84 15.91
N PHE A 249 -10.29 -2.09 16.84
CA PHE A 249 -10.85 -1.89 18.16
C PHE A 249 -11.48 -0.49 18.20
N PRO A 250 -12.82 -0.40 18.31
CA PRO A 250 -13.50 0.87 18.55
C PRO A 250 -12.98 1.58 19.80
N PRO A 251 -13.13 2.90 19.91
CA PRO A 251 -12.81 3.60 21.15
C PRO A 251 -13.64 3.04 22.31
N PRO A 252 -13.07 2.99 23.54
CA PRO A 252 -13.85 2.63 24.72
C PRO A 252 -15.00 3.63 24.90
N ASN A 253 -16.18 3.12 25.27
CA ASN A 253 -17.35 3.92 25.65
C ASN A 253 -17.05 4.82 26.85
#